data_AF-A0A972K320-F1
#
_entry.id   AF-A0A972K320-F1
#
_cell.length_a   1.000
_cell.length_b   1.000
_cell.length_c   1.000
_cell.angle_alpha   90.00
_cell.angle_beta   90.00
_cell.angle_gamma   90.00
#
_symmetry.space_group_name_H-M   'P 1'
#
loop_
_entity.id
_entity.type
_entity.pdbx_description
1 polymer ?
#
loop_
_entity_poly.entity_id
_entity_poly.type
_entity_poly.pdbx_seq_one_letter_code
_entity_poly.pdbx_strand_id
1 'polypeptide(L)'
;MSIQSLSEQVGYPLAAKLQYRDVRKFLEQVEWSVNHTATLIRSYALLVKLAPTEDQADEVKAMMQQEKQQFTLLETLYRELLGGEPSVQPSPQTFTTYKDGLRQTVCLERAAIRQYRDTYLLTPSLRVRDLFFYALSDGTDHMVGLMMLQQCGE
;
A
#
# COMPACT_ATOMS: atom_id res chain seq x y z
N MET A 1 33.05 -42.49 14.43
CA MET A 1 33.23 -41.03 14.49
C MET A 1 31.85 -40.43 14.57
N SER A 2 31.42 -40.08 15.78
CA SER A 2 30.06 -39.62 16.06
C SER A 2 30.09 -38.09 16.06
N ILE A 3 29.35 -37.48 15.15
CA ILE A 3 29.12 -36.04 15.15
C ILE A 3 28.29 -35.75 16.40
N GLN A 4 28.94 -35.15 17.41
CA GLN A 4 28.26 -34.66 18.59
C GLN A 4 27.26 -33.57 18.17
N SER A 5 26.04 -33.74 18.66
CA SER A 5 24.92 -32.82 18.54
C SER A 5 25.31 -31.42 19.01
N LEU A 6 25.31 -30.44 18.11
CA LEU A 6 25.37 -29.01 18.42
C LEU A 6 24.02 -28.50 18.94
N SER A 7 23.34 -29.27 19.81
CA SER A 7 22.02 -28.91 20.35
C SER A 7 22.08 -28.25 21.73
N GLU A 8 23.27 -27.97 22.27
CA GLU A 8 23.40 -27.32 23.57
C GLU A 8 24.31 -26.11 23.42
N GLN A 9 23.73 -24.93 23.68
CA GLN A 9 24.35 -23.58 23.72
C GLN A 9 24.00 -22.63 22.57
N VAL A 10 22.72 -22.30 22.39
CA VAL A 10 22.30 -20.88 22.37
C VAL A 10 20.86 -20.83 22.89
N GLY A 11 20.68 -20.33 24.11
CA GLY A 11 19.36 -19.93 24.61
C GLY A 11 18.86 -18.73 23.82
N TYR A 12 18.36 -18.94 22.60
CA TYR A 12 17.45 -18.00 21.99
C TYR A 12 16.16 -18.04 22.82
N PRO A 13 15.67 -16.91 23.36
CA PRO A 13 14.33 -16.90 23.91
C PRO A 13 13.36 -17.19 22.76
N LEU A 14 12.95 -18.45 22.66
CA LEU A 14 12.05 -19.04 21.67
C LEU A 14 10.60 -18.55 21.84
N ALA A 15 10.43 -17.26 22.16
CA ALA A 15 9.20 -16.50 22.26
C ALA A 15 9.52 -15.18 22.98
N ALA A 16 10.39 -14.33 22.40
CA ALA A 16 9.95 -12.94 22.38
C ALA A 16 8.64 -12.97 21.60
N LYS A 17 7.51 -13.08 22.31
CA LYS A 17 6.18 -12.81 21.76
C LYS A 17 6.35 -11.42 21.17
N LEU A 18 6.64 -11.35 19.87
CA LEU A 18 6.66 -10.09 19.18
C LEU A 18 5.17 -9.70 19.16
N GLN A 19 4.77 -9.00 20.21
CA GLN A 19 3.50 -8.34 20.27
C GLN A 19 3.61 -7.17 19.32
N TYR A 20 2.52 -6.86 18.61
CA TYR A 20 2.45 -5.60 17.88
C TYR A 20 2.88 -4.47 18.82
N ARG A 21 3.71 -3.56 18.32
CA ARG A 21 4.19 -2.42 19.14
C ARG A 21 3.02 -1.59 19.65
N ASP A 22 2.00 -1.46 18.82
CA ASP A 22 0.70 -0.88 19.13
C ASP A 22 -0.38 -1.58 18.29
N VAL A 23 -1.11 -2.53 18.87
CA VAL A 23 -2.15 -3.32 18.17
C VAL A 23 -3.27 -2.41 17.66
N ARG A 24 -3.71 -1.44 18.46
CA ARG A 24 -4.85 -0.58 18.11
C ARG A 24 -4.50 0.27 16.90
N LYS A 25 -3.35 0.95 16.96
CA LYS A 25 -2.83 1.72 15.83
C LYS A 25 -2.64 0.85 14.59
N PHE A 26 -2.15 -0.38 14.74
CA PHE A 26 -2.00 -1.29 13.60
C PHE A 26 -3.35 -1.60 12.92
N LEU A 27 -4.40 -1.92 13.69
CA LEU A 27 -5.73 -2.20 13.14
C LEU A 27 -6.34 -0.97 12.48
N GLU A 28 -6.23 0.21 13.10
CA GLU A 28 -6.65 1.49 12.52
C GLU A 28 -5.92 1.77 11.18
N GLN A 29 -4.62 1.45 11.11
CA GLN A 29 -3.83 1.63 9.89
C GLN A 29 -4.22 0.65 8.80
N VAL A 30 -4.62 -0.59 9.12
CA VAL A 30 -5.14 -1.55 8.14
C VAL A 30 -6.47 -1.03 7.56
N GLU A 31 -7.40 -0.58 8.40
CA GLU A 31 -8.67 0.00 7.95
C GLU A 31 -8.46 1.25 7.08
N TRP A 32 -7.57 2.14 7.51
CA TRP A 32 -7.17 3.32 6.73
C TRP A 32 -6.60 2.91 5.36
N SER A 33 -5.76 1.87 5.33
CA SER A 33 -5.11 1.39 4.10
C SER A 33 -6.13 0.91 3.07
N VAL A 34 -7.17 0.18 3.50
CA VAL A 34 -8.27 -0.25 2.63
C VAL A 34 -8.98 0.96 2.00
N ASN A 35 -9.37 1.93 2.82
CA ASN A 35 -10.07 3.14 2.37
C ASN A 35 -9.21 4.03 1.45
N HIS A 36 -7.93 4.17 1.78
CA HIS A 36 -7.00 4.99 1.01
C HIS A 36 -6.68 4.35 -0.35
N THR A 37 -6.48 3.03 -0.40
CA THR A 37 -6.27 2.29 -1.65
C THR A 37 -7.50 2.41 -2.56
N ALA A 38 -8.72 2.33 -2.01
CA ALA A 38 -9.93 2.58 -2.79
C ALA A 38 -10.03 4.02 -3.33
N THR A 39 -9.48 4.99 -2.59
CA THR A 39 -9.36 6.40 -3.04
C THR A 39 -8.37 6.53 -4.18
N LEU A 40 -7.21 5.86 -4.11
CA LEU A 40 -6.22 5.80 -5.20
C LEU A 40 -6.81 5.20 -6.46
N ILE A 41 -7.50 4.05 -6.38
CA ILE A 41 -8.18 3.41 -7.52
C ILE A 41 -9.13 4.40 -8.22
N ARG A 42 -9.92 5.17 -7.47
CA ARG A 42 -10.81 6.19 -8.04
C ARG A 42 -10.05 7.34 -8.69
N SER A 43 -8.94 7.76 -8.10
CA SER A 43 -8.06 8.81 -8.64
C SER A 43 -7.47 8.37 -9.98
N TYR A 44 -6.88 7.17 -10.03
CA TYR A 44 -6.35 6.59 -11.25
C TYR A 44 -7.43 6.40 -12.32
N ALA A 45 -8.61 5.92 -11.96
CA ALA A 45 -9.72 5.76 -12.89
C ALA A 45 -10.16 7.09 -13.55
N LEU A 46 -10.06 8.21 -12.82
CA LEU A 46 -10.33 9.54 -13.36
C LEU A 46 -9.16 10.03 -14.24
N LEU A 47 -7.92 9.78 -13.83
CA LEU A 47 -6.74 10.09 -14.64
C LEU A 47 -6.74 9.37 -15.98
N VAL A 48 -7.10 8.08 -16.03
CA VAL A 48 -7.22 7.32 -17.29
C VAL A 48 -8.19 8.00 -18.25
N LYS A 49 -9.30 8.58 -17.74
CA LYS A 49 -10.29 9.28 -18.57
C LYS A 49 -9.81 10.66 -19.04
N LEU A 50 -8.97 11.31 -18.25
CA LEU A 50 -8.48 12.66 -18.51
C LEU A 50 -7.14 12.66 -19.28
N ALA A 51 -6.51 11.50 -19.43
CA ALA A 51 -5.21 11.37 -20.07
C ALA A 51 -5.24 11.95 -21.50
N PRO A 52 -4.24 12.77 -21.88
CA PRO A 52 -4.21 13.43 -23.18
C PRO A 52 -3.84 12.48 -24.33
N THR A 53 -3.24 11.33 -24.02
CA THR A 53 -2.80 10.32 -25.00
C THR A 53 -3.09 8.92 -24.49
N GLU A 54 -3.16 7.95 -25.41
CA GLU A 54 -3.39 6.54 -25.08
C GLU A 54 -2.23 5.96 -24.25
N ASP A 55 -0.98 6.26 -24.61
CA ASP A 55 0.20 5.82 -23.85
C ASP A 55 0.14 6.26 -22.38
N GLN A 56 -0.24 7.53 -22.12
CA GLN A 56 -0.40 8.03 -20.76
C GLN A 56 -1.60 7.40 -20.04
N ALA A 57 -2.68 7.09 -20.77
CA ALA A 57 -3.84 6.40 -20.22
C ALA A 57 -3.48 4.97 -19.80
N ASP A 58 -2.71 4.25 -20.62
CA ASP A 58 -2.29 2.88 -20.37
C ASP A 58 -1.30 2.76 -19.20
N GLU A 59 -0.35 3.70 -19.09
CA GLU A 59 0.56 3.79 -17.95
C GLU A 59 -0.21 3.96 -16.62
N VAL A 60 -1.11 4.94 -16.57
CA VAL A 60 -1.98 5.19 -15.39
C VAL A 60 -2.90 3.99 -15.11
N LYS A 61 -3.37 3.32 -16.16
CA LYS A 61 -4.21 2.12 -16.03
C LYS A 61 -3.44 0.94 -15.45
N ALA A 62 -2.15 0.78 -15.77
CA ALA A 62 -1.31 -0.24 -15.16
C ALA A 62 -1.17 -0.01 -13.64
N MET A 63 -0.87 1.23 -13.23
CA MET A 63 -0.84 1.62 -11.81
C MET A 63 -2.17 1.34 -11.11
N MET A 64 -3.30 1.67 -11.77
CA MET A 64 -4.64 1.36 -11.25
C MET A 64 -4.87 -0.14 -11.00
N GLN A 65 -4.35 -1.02 -11.87
CA GLN A 65 -4.51 -2.46 -11.68
C GLN A 65 -3.67 -2.99 -10.52
N GLN A 66 -2.46 -2.44 -10.31
CA GLN A 66 -1.64 -2.77 -9.15
C GLN A 66 -2.35 -2.36 -7.85
N GLU A 67 -2.95 -1.16 -7.81
CA GLU A 67 -3.75 -0.71 -6.66
C GLU A 67 -4.98 -1.60 -6.38
N LYS A 68 -5.63 -2.14 -7.43
CA LYS A 68 -6.72 -3.11 -7.24
C LYS A 68 -6.25 -4.42 -6.62
N GLN A 69 -5.09 -4.92 -7.04
CA GLN A 69 -4.49 -6.13 -6.45
C GLN A 69 -4.15 -5.87 -4.97
N GLN A 70 -3.53 -4.72 -4.68
CA GLN A 70 -3.23 -4.28 -3.32
C GLN A 70 -4.49 -4.16 -2.46
N PHE A 71 -5.57 -3.60 -3.00
CA PHE A 71 -6.85 -3.50 -2.30
C PHE A 71 -7.39 -4.87 -1.90
N THR A 72 -7.36 -5.86 -2.79
CA THR A 72 -7.79 -7.23 -2.48
C THR A 72 -6.96 -7.86 -1.37
N LEU A 73 -5.64 -7.63 -1.35
CA LEU A 73 -4.76 -8.13 -0.31
C LEU A 73 -5.05 -7.46 1.04
N LEU A 74 -5.27 -6.14 1.05
CA LEU A 74 -5.60 -5.36 2.25
C LEU A 74 -6.99 -5.71 2.80
N GLU A 75 -7.99 -5.90 1.94
CA GLU A 75 -9.33 -6.35 2.33
C GLU A 75 -9.27 -7.74 2.97
N THR A 76 -8.48 -8.65 2.40
CA THR A 76 -8.26 -9.99 2.97
C THR A 76 -7.59 -9.90 4.33
N LEU A 77 -6.54 -9.08 4.47
CA LEU A 77 -5.89 -8.84 5.76
C LEU A 77 -6.85 -8.22 6.79
N TYR A 78 -7.69 -7.27 6.38
CA TYR A 78 -8.71 -6.67 7.24
C TYR A 78 -9.66 -7.74 7.77
N ARG A 79 -10.23 -8.57 6.88
CA ARG A 79 -11.16 -9.65 7.25
C ARG A 79 -10.53 -10.63 8.25
N GLU A 80 -9.29 -11.01 8.02
CA GLU A 80 -8.55 -11.93 8.90
C GLU A 80 -8.32 -11.36 10.31
N LEU A 81 -8.16 -10.03 10.43
CA LEU A 81 -7.77 -9.37 11.68
C LEU A 81 -8.94 -8.78 12.47
N LEU A 82 -9.86 -8.10 11.79
CA LEU A 82 -10.99 -7.38 12.40
C LEU A 82 -12.30 -8.17 12.30
N GLY A 83 -12.37 -9.13 11.38
CA GLY A 83 -13.62 -9.82 11.04
C GLY A 83 -14.58 -8.93 10.25
N GLY A 84 -15.48 -9.58 9.49
CA GLY A 84 -16.46 -8.89 8.65
C GLY A 84 -15.83 -8.11 7.49
N GLU A 85 -16.67 -7.53 6.64
CA GLU A 85 -16.22 -6.73 5.49
C GLU A 85 -15.86 -5.30 5.93
N PRO A 86 -14.82 -4.67 5.34
CA PRO A 86 -14.49 -3.28 5.64
C PRO A 86 -15.60 -2.34 5.16
N SER A 87 -15.91 -1.30 5.95
CA SER A 87 -16.78 -0.21 5.50
C SER A 87 -15.97 0.74 4.62
N VAL A 88 -16.00 0.52 3.31
CA VAL A 88 -15.20 1.28 2.35
C VAL A 88 -15.90 2.59 1.98
N GLN A 89 -15.32 3.71 2.40
CA GLN A 89 -15.75 5.08 2.13
C GLN A 89 -14.59 5.88 1.51
N PRO A 90 -14.33 5.72 0.19
CA PRO A 90 -13.24 6.40 -0.47
C PRO A 90 -13.48 7.92 -0.48
N SER A 91 -12.40 8.69 -0.33
CA SER A 91 -12.49 10.15 -0.38
C SER A 91 -13.01 10.61 -1.76
N PRO A 92 -13.85 11.66 -1.80
CA PRO A 92 -14.31 12.22 -3.05
C PRO A 92 -13.14 12.78 -3.87
N GLN A 93 -13.18 12.57 -5.19
CA GLN A 93 -12.22 13.13 -6.12
C GLN A 93 -12.61 14.55 -6.49
N THR A 94 -11.65 15.48 -6.50
CA THR A 94 -11.94 16.92 -6.62
C THR A 94 -11.33 17.58 -7.87
N PHE A 95 -10.52 16.86 -8.66
CA PHE A 95 -9.84 17.43 -9.83
C PHE A 95 -10.64 17.22 -11.12
N THR A 96 -10.48 18.16 -12.05
CA THR A 96 -11.14 18.13 -13.38
C THR A 96 -10.15 18.14 -14.55
N THR A 97 -8.87 18.41 -14.29
CA THR A 97 -7.80 18.40 -15.30
C THR A 97 -6.83 17.27 -15.03
N TYR A 98 -6.21 16.73 -16.08
CA TYR A 98 -5.20 15.67 -15.95
C TYR A 98 -4.02 16.12 -15.07
N LYS A 99 -3.51 17.34 -15.29
CA LYS A 99 -2.37 17.91 -14.55
C LYS A 99 -2.65 18.07 -13.06
N ASP A 100 -3.82 18.56 -12.68
CA ASP A 100 -4.18 18.68 -11.26
C ASP A 100 -4.43 17.30 -10.64
N GLY A 101 -5.00 16.38 -11.41
CA GLY A 101 -5.12 14.98 -11.01
C GLY A 101 -3.78 14.34 -10.69
N LEU A 102 -2.78 14.47 -11.57
CA LEU A 102 -1.45 13.91 -11.35
C LEU A 102 -0.84 14.46 -10.04
N ARG A 103 -0.98 15.76 -9.78
CA ARG A 103 -0.48 16.39 -8.55
C ARG A 103 -1.19 15.87 -7.30
N GLN A 104 -2.52 15.75 -7.37
CA GLN A 104 -3.31 15.25 -6.25
C GLN A 104 -3.01 13.77 -5.97
N THR A 105 -2.91 12.93 -7.00
CA THR A 105 -2.57 11.51 -6.86
C THR A 105 -1.16 11.31 -6.33
N VAL A 106 -0.17 12.11 -6.74
CA VAL A 106 1.17 12.11 -6.13
C VAL A 106 1.12 12.38 -4.63
N CYS A 107 0.27 13.32 -4.18
CA CYS A 107 0.10 13.58 -2.75
C CYS A 107 -0.54 12.39 -2.01
N LEU A 108 -1.48 11.69 -2.64
CA LEU A 108 -2.11 10.48 -2.10
C LEU A 108 -1.09 9.34 -1.98
N GLU A 109 -0.29 9.09 -3.02
CA GLU A 109 0.78 8.08 -3.00
C GLU A 109 1.79 8.37 -1.90
N ARG A 110 2.25 9.62 -1.83
CA ARG A 110 3.22 10.03 -0.81
C ARG A 110 2.67 9.87 0.62
N ALA A 111 1.37 10.01 0.81
CA ALA A 111 0.73 9.74 2.10
C ALA A 111 0.67 8.23 2.39
N ALA A 112 0.32 7.41 1.39
CA ALA A 112 0.29 5.95 1.48
C ALA A 112 1.67 5.39 1.85
N ILE A 113 2.73 5.78 1.13
CA ILE A 113 4.11 5.34 1.38
C ILE A 113 4.53 5.57 2.85
N ARG A 114 4.25 6.77 3.38
CA ARG A 114 4.57 7.09 4.79
C ARG A 114 3.81 6.19 5.75
N GLN A 115 2.51 6.00 5.51
CA GLN A 115 1.69 5.15 6.35
C GLN A 115 2.15 3.69 6.29
N TYR A 116 2.36 3.12 5.10
CA TYR A 116 2.77 1.74 4.92
C TYR A 116 4.11 1.44 5.58
N ARG A 117 5.08 2.36 5.49
CA ARG A 117 6.34 2.27 6.24
C ARG A 117 6.10 2.21 7.75
N ASP A 118 5.21 3.05 8.27
CA ASP A 118 4.92 3.08 9.70
C ASP A 118 4.19 1.79 10.14
N THR A 119 3.21 1.31 9.36
CA THR A 119 2.48 0.06 9.61
C THR A 119 3.39 -1.17 9.58
N TYR A 120 4.32 -1.21 8.61
CA TYR A 120 5.36 -2.23 8.50
C TYR A 120 6.16 -2.40 9.81
N LEU A 121 6.40 -1.30 10.51
CA LEU A 121 7.16 -1.29 11.77
C LEU A 121 6.30 -1.65 13.00
N LEU A 122 4.97 -1.66 12.90
CA LEU A 122 4.07 -2.02 14.00
C LEU A 122 3.86 -3.52 14.14
N THR A 123 4.08 -4.29 13.08
CA THR A 123 3.82 -5.72 13.04
C THR A 123 5.10 -6.55 13.04
N PRO A 124 5.09 -7.71 13.72
CA PRO A 124 6.16 -8.69 13.61
C PRO A 124 5.87 -9.83 12.64
N SER A 125 4.65 -9.88 12.09
CA SER A 125 4.29 -10.87 11.08
C SER A 125 5.03 -10.58 9.79
N LEU A 126 5.92 -11.49 9.37
CA LEU A 126 6.67 -11.34 8.12
C LEU A 126 5.74 -11.22 6.91
N ARG A 127 4.67 -12.02 6.85
CA ARG A 127 3.66 -11.92 5.78
C ARG A 127 3.05 -10.52 5.67
N VAL A 128 2.72 -9.91 6.81
CA VAL A 128 2.14 -8.56 6.85
C VAL A 128 3.18 -7.51 6.49
N ARG A 129 4.43 -7.69 6.95
CA ARG A 129 5.55 -6.83 6.58
C ARG A 129 5.80 -6.87 5.07
N ASP A 130 5.79 -8.05 4.46
CA ASP A 130 5.99 -8.19 3.01
C ASP A 130 4.88 -7.47 2.25
N LEU A 131 3.61 -7.60 2.66
CA LEU A 131 2.50 -6.87 2.06
C LEU A 131 2.73 -5.35 2.06
N PHE A 132 3.06 -4.76 3.21
CA PHE A 132 3.31 -3.32 3.30
C PHE A 132 4.61 -2.88 2.63
N PHE A 133 5.59 -3.78 2.52
CA PHE A 133 6.83 -3.53 1.77
C PHE A 133 6.60 -3.52 0.25
N TYR A 134 5.77 -4.42 -0.28
CA TYR A 134 5.37 -4.33 -1.68
C TYR A 134 4.58 -3.05 -1.92
N ALA A 135 3.59 -2.75 -1.07
CA ALA A 135 2.77 -1.55 -1.20
C ALA A 135 3.57 -0.24 -1.15
N LEU A 136 4.57 -0.13 -0.28
CA LEU A 136 5.43 1.07 -0.23
C LEU A 136 6.35 1.17 -1.46
N SER A 137 6.76 0.04 -2.02
CA SER A 137 7.65 0.01 -3.18
C SER A 137 6.88 0.38 -4.45
N ASP A 138 5.70 -0.22 -4.65
CA ASP A 138 4.80 0.09 -5.76
C ASP A 138 4.35 1.56 -5.70
N GLY A 139 3.92 2.05 -4.53
CA GLY A 139 3.56 3.47 -4.39
C GLY A 139 4.71 4.43 -4.68
N THR A 140 5.97 4.03 -4.40
CA THR A 140 7.14 4.83 -4.76
C THR A 140 7.35 4.88 -6.27
N ASP A 141 7.20 3.73 -6.95
CA ASP A 141 7.29 3.63 -8.40
C ASP A 141 6.17 4.45 -9.09
N HIS A 142 4.93 4.29 -8.62
CA HIS A 142 3.78 5.07 -9.10
C HIS A 142 4.00 6.57 -8.92
N MET A 143 4.49 7.00 -7.76
CA MET A 143 4.79 8.40 -7.50
C MET A 143 5.81 8.95 -8.52
N VAL A 144 6.86 8.20 -8.84
CA VAL A 144 7.85 8.59 -9.85
C VAL A 144 7.22 8.64 -11.24
N GLY A 145 6.47 7.61 -11.64
CA GLY A 145 5.77 7.57 -12.93
C GLY A 145 4.81 8.75 -13.11
N LEU A 146 3.98 9.04 -12.11
CA LEU A 146 3.09 10.20 -12.09
C LEU A 146 3.85 11.53 -12.21
N MET A 147 5.02 11.67 -11.57
CA MET A 147 5.86 12.87 -11.69
C MET A 147 6.47 13.02 -13.08
N MET A 148 6.83 11.92 -13.75
CA MET A 148 7.33 11.96 -15.13
C MET A 148 6.22 12.35 -16.10
N LEU A 149 5.00 11.82 -15.91
CA LEU A 149 3.82 12.20 -16.69
C LEU A 149 3.48 13.70 -16.59
N GLN A 150 3.82 14.36 -15.47
CA GLN A 150 3.66 15.82 -15.32
C GLN A 150 4.63 16.62 -16.20
N GLN A 151 5.77 16.04 -16.58
CA GLN A 151 6.83 16.70 -17.36
C GLN A 151 6.68 16.45 -18.86
N CYS A 152 6.05 15.35 -19.28
CA CYS A 152 5.80 15.00 -20.69
C CYS A 152 4.62 15.76 -21.34
N GLY A 153 4.19 16.88 -20.74
CA GLY A 153 2.99 17.64 -21.14
C GLY A 153 3.28 18.99 -21.82
N GLU A 154 4.43 19.14 -22.47
CA GLU A 154 4.76 20.29 -23.34
C GLU A 154 4.68 19.92 -24.83
#